data_AF-A0A2G8S9S2-F1
#
_entry.id   AF-A0A2G8S9S2-F1
#
_cell.length_a   1.000
_cell.length_b   1.000
_cell.length_c   1.000
_cell.angle_alpha   90.00
_cell.angle_beta   90.00
_cell.angle_gamma   90.00
#
_symmetry.space_group_name_H-M   'P 1'
#
loop_
_entity.id
_entity.type
_entity.pdbx_description
1 polymer ?
#
loop_
_entity_poly.entity_id
_entity_poly.type
_entity_poly.pdbx_seq_one_letter_code
_entity_poly.pdbx_strand_id
1 'polypeptide(L)'
;MATDVDAQREATHFKNRVLDLIDIFVKKNPANPLIVRLIFPLVELIVSTGPDEKQLSDKATGILRNRIGKSKEFPSDVSKEDVAKTLKELHILARKASTPDVLATLNQASLYLSKVLLHAEDLAPVLNAYLESLHDFVARKASKLNTAFLDDFVKRHPQAAWNIRDDLVKVSGEALNGYRQAQVFHLIQTLVNQLQVLGDKKSEVLAFMTALRKAILGAMTKACNDGSTTLQPAHVKDILKLALVAARQTKRIAENANELSTVWQPSNWTELSNALASSDRLKGSVGLQAMCKQIVQLLQNSNIAKSTAKTADKPKTKEEAASTTKRKAADREEDGDEGVTDGGKKAKRKKARKAQSC
;
A
#
# COMPACT_ATOMS: atom_id res chain seq x y z
N MET A 1 30.80 -39.56 10.28
CA MET A 1 29.39 -39.16 10.02
C MET A 1 28.72 -38.57 11.27
N ALA A 2 28.82 -39.18 12.47
CA ALA A 2 28.20 -38.60 13.69
C ALA A 2 28.81 -37.26 14.14
N THR A 3 30.14 -37.12 14.07
CA THR A 3 30.88 -35.91 14.46
C THR A 3 30.57 -34.66 13.62
N ASP A 4 30.23 -34.87 12.34
CA ASP A 4 29.91 -33.79 11.39
C ASP A 4 28.52 -33.18 11.68
N VAL A 5 27.56 -34.03 12.07
CA VAL A 5 26.21 -33.60 12.46
C VAL A 5 26.22 -32.80 13.76
N ASP A 6 27.02 -33.21 14.76
CA ASP A 6 27.14 -32.49 16.02
C ASP A 6 27.84 -31.13 15.83
N ALA A 7 28.89 -31.07 15.01
CA ALA A 7 29.55 -29.82 14.65
C ALA A 7 28.59 -28.85 13.91
N GLN A 8 27.77 -29.37 12.98
CA GLN A 8 26.77 -28.58 12.26
C GLN A 8 25.68 -28.03 13.21
N ARG A 9 25.26 -28.82 14.20
CA ARG A 9 24.31 -28.37 15.24
C ARG A 9 24.92 -27.29 16.12
N GLU A 10 26.15 -27.48 16.58
CA GLU A 10 26.86 -26.49 17.39
C GLU A 10 27.06 -25.17 16.64
N ALA A 11 27.45 -25.23 15.36
CA ALA A 11 27.55 -24.06 14.50
C ALA A 11 26.20 -23.33 14.35
N THR A 12 25.11 -24.06 14.19
CA THR A 12 23.75 -23.49 14.09
C THR A 12 23.33 -22.81 15.39
N HIS A 13 23.64 -23.40 16.55
CA HIS A 13 23.41 -22.77 17.85
C HIS A 13 24.23 -21.50 18.03
N PHE A 14 25.50 -21.51 17.62
CA PHE A 14 26.36 -20.34 17.65
C PHE A 14 25.80 -19.21 16.78
N LYS A 15 25.43 -19.49 15.52
CA LYS A 15 24.80 -18.50 14.63
C LYS A 15 23.52 -17.90 15.25
N ASN A 16 22.69 -18.72 15.88
CA ASN A 16 21.50 -18.24 16.59
C ASN A 16 21.84 -17.30 17.75
N ARG A 17 22.85 -17.63 18.56
CA ARG A 17 23.33 -16.76 19.67
C ARG A 17 23.89 -15.44 19.15
N VAL A 18 24.58 -15.44 18.01
CA VAL A 18 25.03 -14.20 17.34
C VAL A 18 23.82 -13.34 16.93
N LEU A 19 22.78 -13.94 16.37
CA LEU A 19 21.55 -13.21 16.04
C LEU A 19 20.80 -12.70 17.29
N ASP A 20 20.85 -13.41 18.42
CA ASP A 20 20.32 -12.88 19.70
C ASP A 20 21.08 -11.64 20.14
N LEU A 21 22.41 -11.67 20.05
CA LEU A 21 23.25 -10.53 20.38
C LEU A 21 22.93 -9.34 19.46
N ILE A 22 22.75 -9.59 18.16
CA ILE A 22 22.36 -8.55 17.20
C ILE A 22 20.97 -7.98 17.53
N ASP A 23 19.98 -8.82 17.85
CA ASP A 23 18.64 -8.36 18.25
C ASP A 23 18.72 -7.46 19.50
N ILE A 24 19.47 -7.89 20.52
CA ILE A 24 19.69 -7.10 21.74
C ILE A 24 20.40 -5.78 21.41
N PHE A 25 21.45 -5.81 20.58
CA PHE A 25 22.19 -4.61 20.18
C PHE A 25 21.30 -3.58 19.49
N VAL A 26 20.53 -4.00 18.47
CA VAL A 26 19.62 -3.11 17.74
C VAL A 26 18.53 -2.56 18.66
N LYS A 27 17.99 -3.40 19.56
CA LYS A 27 16.97 -3.00 20.53
C LYS A 27 17.48 -1.98 21.55
N LYS A 28 18.72 -2.14 22.01
CA LYS A 28 19.32 -1.27 23.04
C LYS A 28 19.96 -0.01 22.48
N ASN A 29 20.39 -0.03 21.22
CA ASN A 29 21.10 1.07 20.58
C ASN A 29 20.50 1.41 19.20
N PRO A 30 19.20 1.71 19.09
CA PRO A 30 18.51 1.85 17.80
C PRO A 30 18.97 3.06 16.95
N ALA A 31 19.69 4.01 17.54
CA ALA A 31 20.32 5.14 16.84
C ALA A 31 21.80 4.91 16.48
N ASN A 32 22.34 3.71 16.72
CA ASN A 32 23.76 3.46 16.46
C ASN A 32 24.04 3.31 14.94
N PRO A 33 25.04 4.01 14.36
CA PRO A 33 25.34 3.97 12.93
C PRO A 33 25.71 2.58 12.40
N LEU A 34 26.18 1.67 13.27
CA LEU A 34 26.46 0.28 12.90
C LEU A 34 25.21 -0.49 12.44
N ILE A 35 24.00 -0.03 12.79
CA ILE A 35 22.75 -0.65 12.34
C ILE A 35 22.64 -0.68 10.82
N VAL A 36 23.09 0.38 10.12
CA VAL A 36 23.07 0.43 8.66
C VAL A 36 23.97 -0.67 8.08
N ARG A 37 25.13 -0.92 8.70
CA ARG A 37 26.08 -1.95 8.28
C ARG A 37 25.56 -3.38 8.48
N LEU A 38 24.61 -3.58 9.39
CA LEU A 38 23.99 -4.88 9.64
C LEU A 38 22.96 -5.27 8.58
N ILE A 39 22.46 -4.32 7.79
CA ILE A 39 21.35 -4.59 6.86
C ILE A 39 21.73 -5.63 5.80
N PHE A 40 22.87 -5.45 5.12
CA PHE A 40 23.28 -6.42 4.09
C PHE A 40 23.59 -7.81 4.62
N PRO A 41 24.40 -7.98 5.69
CA PRO A 41 24.63 -9.30 6.26
C PRO A 41 23.34 -10.03 6.63
N LEU A 42 22.33 -9.31 7.17
CA LEU A 42 21.04 -9.90 7.49
C LEU A 42 20.23 -10.24 6.23
N VAL A 43 20.25 -9.38 5.20
CA VAL A 43 19.60 -9.66 3.91
C VAL A 43 20.23 -10.87 3.22
N GLU A 44 21.56 -10.93 3.17
CA GLU A 44 22.31 -12.03 2.60
C GLU A 44 21.99 -13.34 3.32
N LEU A 45 21.93 -13.33 4.65
CA LEU A 45 21.52 -14.49 5.43
C LEU A 45 20.11 -14.97 5.02
N ILE A 46 19.15 -14.06 4.89
CA ILE A 46 17.78 -14.41 4.48
C ILE A 46 17.73 -15.04 3.09
N VAL A 47 18.55 -14.54 2.16
CA VAL A 47 18.53 -14.99 0.76
C VAL A 47 19.35 -16.27 0.55
N SER A 48 20.41 -16.49 1.33
CA SER A 48 21.33 -17.63 1.19
C SER A 48 20.93 -18.86 2.00
N THR A 49 20.15 -18.69 3.07
CA THR A 49 19.74 -19.79 3.94
C THR A 49 18.79 -20.77 3.24
N GLY A 50 19.17 -22.06 3.25
CA GLY A 50 18.34 -23.16 2.76
C GLY A 50 17.25 -23.61 3.76
N PRO A 51 16.40 -24.58 3.38
CA PRO A 51 15.28 -25.06 4.21
C PRO A 51 15.70 -25.55 5.60
N ASP A 52 16.88 -26.18 5.71
CA ASP A 52 17.38 -26.79 6.96
C ASP A 52 17.79 -25.75 8.02
N GLU A 53 18.09 -24.52 7.60
CA GLU A 53 18.50 -23.42 8.47
C GLU A 53 17.40 -22.33 8.58
N LYS A 54 16.13 -22.65 8.24
CA LYS A 54 15.02 -21.69 8.20
C LYS A 54 14.88 -20.84 9.47
N GLN A 55 15.20 -21.38 10.65
CA GLN A 55 15.17 -20.61 11.90
C GLN A 55 16.08 -19.37 11.86
N LEU A 56 17.24 -19.45 11.19
CA LEU A 56 18.15 -18.31 11.02
C LEU A 56 17.53 -17.24 10.14
N SER A 57 16.97 -17.62 8.99
CA SER A 57 16.35 -16.66 8.07
C SER A 57 15.11 -16.03 8.67
N ASP A 58 14.28 -16.79 9.39
CA ASP A 58 13.11 -16.26 10.12
C ASP A 58 13.53 -15.24 11.20
N LYS A 59 14.61 -15.52 11.93
CA LYS A 59 15.13 -14.61 12.97
C LYS A 59 15.75 -13.34 12.37
N ALA A 60 16.57 -13.48 11.33
CA ALA A 60 17.13 -12.34 10.60
C ALA A 60 16.03 -11.46 9.98
N THR A 61 14.98 -12.09 9.43
CA THR A 61 13.77 -11.41 8.95
C THR A 61 13.08 -10.65 10.07
N GLY A 62 12.96 -11.27 11.25
CA GLY A 62 12.41 -10.63 12.45
C GLY A 62 13.19 -9.37 12.86
N ILE A 63 14.52 -9.43 12.86
CA ILE A 63 15.39 -8.29 13.19
C ILE A 63 15.20 -7.18 12.15
N LEU A 64 15.30 -7.47 10.85
CA LEU A 64 15.16 -6.46 9.80
C LEU A 64 13.77 -5.83 9.79
N ARG A 65 12.69 -6.61 9.87
CA ARG A 65 11.33 -6.09 9.75
C ARG A 65 10.83 -5.41 11.02
N ASN A 66 11.13 -5.97 12.19
CA ASN A 66 10.51 -5.54 13.44
C ASN A 66 11.41 -4.67 14.31
N ARG A 67 12.73 -4.86 14.26
CA ARG A 67 13.66 -4.03 15.05
C ARG A 67 14.15 -2.83 14.26
N ILE A 68 14.63 -3.07 13.04
CA ILE A 68 15.18 -2.01 12.19
C ILE A 68 14.05 -1.28 11.45
N GLY A 69 13.28 -2.00 10.63
CA GLY A 69 12.27 -1.45 9.72
C GLY A 69 11.10 -0.70 10.40
N LYS A 70 10.85 -0.95 11.68
CA LYS A 70 9.83 -0.27 12.49
C LYS A 70 10.42 0.66 13.55
N SER A 71 11.74 0.86 13.56
CA SER A 71 12.38 1.71 14.56
C SER A 71 11.90 3.16 14.45
N LYS A 72 11.56 3.74 15.60
CA LYS A 72 11.26 5.17 15.70
C LYS A 72 12.54 6.01 15.70
N GLU A 73 13.59 5.49 16.31
CA GLU A 73 14.92 6.07 16.35
C GLU A 73 15.74 5.62 15.14
N PHE A 74 16.71 6.45 14.77
CA PHE A 74 17.58 6.21 13.63
C PHE A 74 18.92 6.92 13.84
N PRO A 75 20.00 6.47 13.20
CA PRO A 75 21.29 7.13 13.30
C PRO A 75 21.30 8.52 12.70
N SER A 76 21.86 9.49 13.42
CA SER A 76 22.21 10.83 12.91
C SER A 76 23.63 10.88 12.36
N ASP A 77 24.55 10.10 12.94
CA ASP A 77 25.99 10.19 12.69
C ASP A 77 26.46 9.11 11.71
N VAL A 78 25.76 8.99 10.57
CA VAL A 78 26.08 8.03 9.51
C VAL A 78 26.36 8.76 8.20
N SER A 79 27.33 8.26 7.44
CA SER A 79 27.65 8.74 6.10
C SER A 79 26.43 8.66 5.18
N LYS A 80 26.01 9.79 4.62
CA LYS A 80 24.85 9.86 3.71
C LYS A 80 25.11 9.03 2.45
N GLU A 81 26.35 9.08 1.97
CA GLU A 81 26.82 8.32 0.81
C GLU A 81 26.69 6.81 1.03
N ASP A 82 27.05 6.32 2.22
CA ASP A 82 26.96 4.88 2.55
C ASP A 82 25.49 4.43 2.67
N VAL A 83 24.64 5.26 3.28
CA VAL A 83 23.19 4.98 3.38
C VAL A 83 22.55 4.99 1.99
N ALA A 84 22.89 5.97 1.15
CA ALA A 84 22.41 6.09 -0.23
C ALA A 84 22.83 4.89 -1.08
N LYS A 85 24.10 4.48 -0.98
CA LYS A 85 24.62 3.28 -1.64
C LYS A 85 23.86 2.03 -1.19
N THR A 86 23.65 1.89 0.12
CA THR A 86 22.91 0.76 0.70
C THR A 86 21.47 0.73 0.19
N LEU A 87 20.78 1.88 0.17
CA LEU A 87 19.42 1.99 -0.37
C LEU A 87 19.36 1.57 -1.84
N LYS A 88 20.27 2.08 -2.68
CA LYS A 88 20.34 1.75 -4.10
C LYS A 88 20.50 0.25 -4.33
N GLU A 89 21.44 -0.37 -3.61
CA GLU A 89 21.71 -1.81 -3.70
C GLU A 89 20.50 -2.65 -3.24
N LEU A 90 19.78 -2.25 -2.18
CA LEU A 90 18.54 -2.93 -1.78
C LEU A 90 17.46 -2.85 -2.87
N HIS A 91 17.30 -1.71 -3.55
CA HIS A 91 16.35 -1.58 -4.65
C HIS A 91 16.76 -2.43 -5.87
N ILE A 92 18.07 -2.59 -6.14
CA ILE A 92 18.57 -3.53 -7.15
C ILE A 92 18.20 -4.97 -6.78
N LEU A 93 18.36 -5.36 -5.52
CA LEU A 93 17.98 -6.69 -5.04
C LEU A 93 16.46 -6.90 -5.08
N ALA A 94 15.66 -5.90 -4.70
CA ALA A 94 14.19 -5.97 -4.69
C ALA A 94 13.62 -6.26 -6.10
N ARG A 95 14.22 -5.66 -7.14
CA ARG A 95 13.87 -5.93 -8.56
C ARG A 95 14.09 -7.38 -8.99
N LYS A 96 14.85 -8.15 -8.22
CA LYS A 96 15.23 -9.55 -8.45
C LYS A 96 14.78 -10.49 -7.33
N ALA A 97 13.95 -10.03 -6.39
CA ALA A 97 13.55 -10.80 -5.22
C ALA A 97 12.98 -12.18 -5.61
N SER A 98 13.45 -13.22 -4.94
CA SER A 98 13.07 -14.61 -5.20
C SER A 98 11.65 -14.93 -4.70
N THR A 99 11.24 -14.33 -3.58
CA THR A 99 9.94 -14.56 -2.96
C THR A 99 9.26 -13.24 -2.53
N PRO A 100 7.92 -13.23 -2.38
CA PRO A 100 7.20 -12.06 -1.86
C PRO A 100 7.62 -11.66 -0.44
N ASP A 101 8.02 -12.62 0.40
CA ASP A 101 8.47 -12.33 1.77
C ASP A 101 9.84 -11.66 1.79
N VAL A 102 10.79 -12.12 0.95
CA VAL A 102 12.07 -11.43 0.73
C VAL A 102 11.83 -10.00 0.25
N LEU A 103 10.93 -9.81 -0.72
CA LEU A 103 10.58 -8.48 -1.21
C LEU A 103 10.00 -7.59 -0.09
N ALA A 104 9.13 -8.13 0.77
CA ALA A 104 8.56 -7.40 1.89
C ALA A 104 9.63 -6.99 2.92
N THR A 105 10.61 -7.85 3.18
CA THR A 105 11.75 -7.55 4.05
C THR A 105 12.63 -6.45 3.45
N LEU A 106 12.99 -6.57 2.17
CA LEU A 106 13.76 -5.54 1.45
C LEU A 106 13.02 -4.20 1.47
N ASN A 107 11.69 -4.20 1.30
CA ASN A 107 10.89 -2.99 1.39
C ASN A 107 10.98 -2.33 2.77
N GLN A 108 10.86 -3.09 3.86
CA GLN A 108 10.99 -2.51 5.21
C GLN A 108 12.37 -1.90 5.46
N ALA A 109 13.44 -2.54 4.97
CA ALA A 109 14.79 -1.99 5.04
C ALA A 109 14.96 -0.72 4.18
N SER A 110 14.44 -0.71 2.96
CA SER A 110 14.42 0.48 2.08
C SER A 110 13.69 1.67 2.72
N LEU A 111 12.52 1.43 3.33
CA LEU A 111 11.75 2.49 4.01
C LEU A 111 12.50 3.08 5.21
N TYR A 112 13.25 2.24 5.94
CA TYR A 112 14.10 2.68 7.05
C TYR A 112 15.26 3.55 6.56
N LEU A 113 16.00 3.11 5.53
CA LEU A 113 17.10 3.91 4.98
C LEU A 113 16.60 5.21 4.33
N SER A 114 15.42 5.17 3.70
CA SER A 114 14.76 6.39 3.21
C SER A 114 14.46 7.35 4.35
N LYS A 115 13.98 6.85 5.49
CA LYS A 115 13.75 7.69 6.69
C LYS A 115 15.05 8.35 7.19
N VAL A 116 16.16 7.59 7.22
CA VAL A 116 17.48 8.11 7.62
C VAL A 116 17.92 9.25 6.68
N LEU A 117 17.88 9.02 5.36
CA LEU A 117 18.27 10.02 4.36
C LEU A 117 17.38 11.27 4.39
N LEU A 118 16.06 11.09 4.49
CA LEU A 118 15.11 12.19 4.54
C LEU A 118 15.28 13.05 5.79
N HIS A 119 15.64 12.45 6.93
CA HIS A 119 15.97 13.21 8.13
C HIS A 119 17.29 13.98 7.98
N ALA A 120 18.24 13.40 7.24
CA ALA A 120 19.48 14.07 6.87
C ALA A 120 19.34 15.06 5.70
N GLU A 121 18.09 15.40 5.31
CA GLU A 121 17.74 16.30 4.20
C GLU A 121 18.30 15.88 2.83
N ASP A 122 18.61 14.60 2.65
CA ASP A 122 19.15 14.05 1.40
C ASP A 122 18.06 13.34 0.59
N LEU A 123 17.26 14.14 -0.12
CA LEU A 123 16.10 13.68 -0.86
C LEU A 123 16.46 12.93 -2.14
N ALA A 124 17.51 13.36 -2.85
CA ALA A 124 17.79 12.91 -4.22
C ALA A 124 18.04 11.40 -4.34
N PRO A 125 18.84 10.75 -3.48
CA PRO A 125 19.05 9.30 -3.55
C PRO A 125 17.77 8.50 -3.32
N VAL A 126 16.88 8.99 -2.46
CA VAL A 126 15.57 8.37 -2.19
C VAL A 126 14.70 8.43 -3.45
N LEU A 127 14.58 9.60 -4.06
CA LEU A 127 13.79 9.75 -5.29
C LEU A 127 14.34 8.89 -6.42
N ASN A 128 15.65 8.90 -6.64
CA ASN A 128 16.30 8.11 -7.69
C ASN A 128 16.03 6.60 -7.51
N ALA A 129 16.19 6.07 -6.30
CA ALA A 129 15.94 4.66 -6.03
C ALA A 129 14.49 4.23 -6.31
N TYR A 130 13.51 5.05 -5.89
CA TYR A 130 12.10 4.77 -6.13
C TYR A 130 11.66 5.00 -7.58
N LEU A 131 12.19 6.01 -8.26
CA LEU A 131 11.94 6.24 -9.69
C LEU A 131 12.48 5.11 -10.56
N GLU A 132 13.72 4.67 -10.34
CA GLU A 132 14.28 3.49 -11.03
C GLU A 132 13.42 2.25 -10.81
N SER A 133 12.92 2.06 -9.59
CA SER A 133 12.06 0.93 -9.22
C SER A 133 10.67 1.03 -9.86
N LEU A 134 10.11 2.24 -9.94
CA LEU A 134 8.86 2.52 -10.64
C LEU A 134 9.00 2.21 -12.14
N HIS A 135 10.05 2.70 -12.79
CA HIS A 135 10.30 2.40 -14.20
C HIS A 135 10.50 0.90 -14.44
N ASP A 136 11.26 0.21 -13.59
CA ASP A 136 11.42 -1.25 -13.67
C ASP A 136 10.08 -1.97 -13.54
N PHE A 137 9.27 -1.59 -12.54
CA PHE A 137 7.95 -2.15 -12.33
C PHE A 137 7.03 -1.88 -13.52
N VAL A 138 7.05 -0.71 -14.13
CA VAL A 138 6.09 -0.35 -15.18
C VAL A 138 6.46 -0.97 -16.53
N ALA A 139 7.74 -0.95 -16.90
CA ALA A 139 8.19 -1.30 -18.25
C ALA A 139 8.71 -2.75 -18.37
N ARG A 140 9.30 -3.32 -17.31
CA ARG A 140 9.99 -4.63 -17.43
C ARG A 140 9.05 -5.80 -17.10
N LYS A 141 8.84 -6.70 -18.07
CA LYS A 141 8.03 -7.93 -17.87
C LYS A 141 8.57 -8.80 -16.72
N ALA A 142 9.89 -8.92 -16.61
CA ALA A 142 10.56 -9.73 -15.60
C ALA A 142 10.72 -9.05 -14.22
N SER A 143 10.10 -7.88 -14.00
CA SER A 143 10.13 -7.23 -12.69
C SER A 143 9.49 -8.08 -11.61
N LYS A 144 10.20 -8.25 -10.50
CA LYS A 144 9.71 -8.94 -9.29
C LYS A 144 9.04 -7.99 -8.30
N LEU A 145 9.09 -6.69 -8.56
CA LEU A 145 8.40 -5.70 -7.73
C LEU A 145 6.88 -5.88 -7.83
N ASN A 146 6.21 -5.58 -6.72
CA ASN A 146 4.76 -5.48 -6.64
C ASN A 146 4.37 -4.05 -6.24
N THR A 147 3.08 -3.72 -6.36
CA THR A 147 2.58 -2.39 -6.04
C THR A 147 2.80 -2.02 -4.58
N ALA A 148 2.73 -2.98 -3.66
CA ALA A 148 2.90 -2.73 -2.23
C ALA A 148 4.29 -2.14 -1.89
N PHE A 149 5.33 -2.52 -2.63
CA PHE A 149 6.68 -1.95 -2.48
C PHE A 149 6.69 -0.42 -2.69
N LEU A 150 6.01 0.06 -3.73
CA LEU A 150 5.94 1.48 -4.07
C LEU A 150 4.88 2.20 -3.21
N ASP A 151 3.77 1.55 -2.92
CA ASP A 151 2.64 2.10 -2.17
C ASP A 151 3.03 2.39 -0.71
N ASP A 152 3.83 1.52 -0.10
CA ASP A 152 4.37 1.73 1.25
C ASP A 152 5.22 3.00 1.33
N PHE A 153 5.98 3.34 0.28
CA PHE A 153 6.74 4.59 0.22
C PHE A 153 5.83 5.82 0.18
N VAL A 154 4.81 5.80 -0.68
CA VAL A 154 3.82 6.88 -0.76
C VAL A 154 3.12 7.11 0.59
N LYS A 155 2.79 6.03 1.30
CA LYS A 155 2.12 6.09 2.60
C LYS A 155 3.03 6.57 3.73
N ARG A 156 4.29 6.11 3.76
CA ARG A 156 5.20 6.42 4.88
C ARG A 156 5.95 7.73 4.71
N HIS A 157 6.22 8.13 3.47
CA HIS A 157 6.99 9.32 3.13
C HIS A 157 6.25 10.21 2.11
N PRO A 158 5.01 10.67 2.40
CA PRO A 158 4.16 11.35 1.41
C PRO A 158 4.77 12.65 0.88
N GLN A 159 5.50 13.40 1.71
CA GLN A 159 6.19 14.62 1.28
C GLN A 159 7.27 14.35 0.24
N ALA A 160 8.07 13.29 0.44
CA ALA A 160 9.08 12.86 -0.53
C ALA A 160 8.41 12.32 -1.80
N ALA A 161 7.41 11.45 -1.65
CA ALA A 161 6.67 10.85 -2.76
C ALA A 161 5.92 11.87 -3.64
N TRP A 162 5.55 13.03 -3.11
CA TRP A 162 4.96 14.12 -3.91
C TRP A 162 5.90 14.62 -5.02
N ASN A 163 7.21 14.49 -4.85
CA ASN A 163 8.18 14.94 -5.85
C ASN A 163 8.21 14.05 -7.11
N ILE A 164 7.61 12.86 -7.08
CA ILE A 164 7.54 11.94 -8.23
C ILE A 164 6.13 11.87 -8.85
N ARG A 165 5.25 12.82 -8.49
CA ARG A 165 3.85 12.84 -8.95
C ARG A 165 3.71 12.91 -10.47
N ASP A 166 4.58 13.68 -11.11
CA ASP A 166 4.54 13.90 -12.56
C ASP A 166 5.07 12.66 -13.29
N ASP A 167 6.09 11.99 -12.73
CA ASP A 167 6.57 10.69 -13.21
C ASP A 167 5.49 9.62 -13.11
N LEU A 168 4.75 9.54 -11.99
CA LEU A 168 3.62 8.61 -11.86
C LEU A 168 2.56 8.82 -12.96
N VAL A 169 2.22 10.07 -13.26
CA VAL A 169 1.28 10.40 -14.35
C VAL A 169 1.86 10.01 -15.69
N LYS A 170 3.13 10.33 -15.96
CA LYS A 170 3.82 9.99 -17.21
C LYS A 170 3.86 8.48 -17.44
N VAL A 171 4.37 7.71 -16.48
CA VAL A 171 4.56 6.25 -16.62
C VAL A 171 3.23 5.49 -16.68
N SER A 172 2.12 6.09 -16.21
CA SER A 172 0.78 5.51 -16.40
C SER A 172 0.44 5.34 -17.89
N GLY A 173 0.96 6.19 -18.77
CA GLY A 173 0.81 6.10 -20.22
C GLY A 173 1.78 5.13 -20.91
N GLU A 174 2.90 4.80 -20.24
CA GLU A 174 4.00 3.98 -20.75
C GLU A 174 3.94 2.52 -20.25
N ALA A 175 2.92 2.18 -19.47
CA ALA A 175 2.81 0.88 -18.85
C ALA A 175 2.70 -0.26 -19.86
N LEU A 176 3.49 -1.32 -19.62
CA LEU A 176 3.58 -2.48 -20.51
C LEU A 176 2.22 -3.17 -20.75
N ASN A 177 1.33 -3.11 -19.76
CA ASN A 177 -0.02 -3.65 -19.86
C ASN A 177 -0.98 -2.91 -18.91
N GLY A 178 -2.28 -3.13 -19.13
CA GLY A 178 -3.38 -2.52 -18.40
C GLY A 178 -3.42 -2.90 -16.92
N TYR A 179 -2.89 -4.06 -16.52
CA TYR A 179 -2.73 -4.36 -15.10
C TYR A 179 -1.71 -3.40 -14.45
N ARG A 180 -0.50 -3.28 -15.03
CA ARG A 180 0.52 -2.34 -14.53
C ARG A 180 0.03 -0.89 -14.58
N GLN A 181 -0.66 -0.50 -15.65
CA GLN A 181 -1.30 0.82 -15.76
C GLN A 181 -2.28 1.07 -14.60
N ALA A 182 -3.17 0.11 -14.30
CA ALA A 182 -4.10 0.22 -13.19
C ALA A 182 -3.39 0.31 -11.83
N GLN A 183 -2.28 -0.41 -11.65
CA GLN A 183 -1.46 -0.32 -10.44
C GLN A 183 -0.79 1.06 -10.29
N VAL A 184 -0.35 1.70 -11.38
CA VAL A 184 0.18 3.08 -11.33
C VAL A 184 -0.93 4.06 -10.92
N PHE A 185 -2.14 3.93 -11.47
CA PHE A 185 -3.27 4.74 -11.01
C PHE A 185 -3.62 4.48 -9.54
N HIS A 186 -3.45 3.24 -9.04
CA HIS A 186 -3.60 2.96 -7.61
C HIS A 186 -2.56 3.73 -6.77
N LEU A 187 -1.29 3.77 -7.18
CA LEU A 187 -0.26 4.58 -6.51
C LEU A 187 -0.62 6.07 -6.51
N ILE A 188 -1.12 6.58 -7.64
CA ILE A 188 -1.61 7.97 -7.73
C ILE A 188 -2.79 8.20 -6.77
N GLN A 189 -3.71 7.24 -6.67
CA GLN A 189 -4.82 7.32 -5.71
C GLN A 189 -4.32 7.39 -4.27
N THR A 190 -3.34 6.57 -3.90
CA THR A 190 -2.70 6.64 -2.59
C THR A 190 -2.09 8.02 -2.36
N LEU A 191 -1.40 8.60 -3.35
CA LEU A 191 -0.82 9.93 -3.25
C LEU A 191 -1.88 11.03 -3.09
N VAL A 192 -2.97 10.98 -3.87
CA VAL A 192 -4.10 11.91 -3.78
C VAL A 192 -4.76 11.87 -2.38
N ASN A 193 -4.80 10.69 -1.75
CA ASN A 193 -5.32 10.57 -0.39
C ASN A 193 -4.41 11.20 0.67
N GLN A 194 -3.13 11.44 0.36
CA GLN A 194 -2.15 12.06 1.27
C GLN A 194 -2.05 13.59 1.13
N LEU A 195 -2.80 14.22 0.22
CA LEU A 195 -2.68 15.67 -0.08
C LEU A 195 -2.82 16.56 1.17
N GLN A 196 -3.66 16.17 2.13
CA GLN A 196 -3.87 16.93 3.36
C GLN A 196 -2.61 17.04 4.23
N VAL A 197 -1.68 16.07 4.11
CA VAL A 197 -0.42 16.00 4.88
C VAL A 197 0.69 16.84 4.23
N LEU A 198 0.51 17.26 2.97
CA LEU A 198 1.54 17.97 2.21
C LEU A 198 1.66 19.46 2.54
N GLY A 199 0.73 20.00 3.33
CA GLY A 199 0.64 21.43 3.63
C GLY A 199 0.05 22.24 2.47
N ASP A 200 0.30 23.55 2.46
CA ASP A 200 -0.18 24.42 1.39
C ASP A 200 0.68 24.28 0.14
N LYS A 201 0.18 23.48 -0.81
CA LYS A 201 0.76 23.29 -2.15
C LYS A 201 -0.27 23.51 -3.24
N LYS A 202 -1.22 24.42 -3.03
CA LYS A 202 -2.41 24.56 -3.88
C LYS A 202 -2.09 24.63 -5.37
N SER A 203 -1.17 25.50 -5.78
CA SER A 203 -0.81 25.68 -7.21
C SER A 203 -0.26 24.40 -7.84
N GLU A 204 0.66 23.71 -7.15
CA GLU A 204 1.21 22.42 -7.59
C GLU A 204 0.12 21.34 -7.69
N VAL A 205 -0.79 21.29 -6.71
CA VAL A 205 -1.88 20.32 -6.70
C VAL A 205 -2.83 20.57 -7.87
N LEU A 206 -3.19 21.81 -8.17
CA LEU A 206 -4.08 22.14 -9.30
C LEU A 206 -3.44 21.79 -10.65
N ALA A 207 -2.14 22.06 -10.82
CA ALA A 207 -1.38 21.66 -12.00
C ALA A 207 -1.35 20.13 -12.15
N PHE A 208 -1.05 19.43 -11.06
CA PHE A 208 -1.06 17.97 -11.02
C PHE A 208 -2.44 17.37 -11.36
N MET A 209 -3.53 17.92 -10.80
CA MET A 209 -4.89 17.45 -11.08
C MET A 209 -5.27 17.62 -12.56
N THR A 210 -4.77 18.67 -13.21
CA THR A 210 -4.95 18.88 -14.65
C THR A 210 -4.23 17.80 -15.46
N ALA A 211 -2.99 17.46 -15.09
CA ALA A 211 -2.23 16.38 -15.72
C ALA A 211 -2.89 15.01 -15.49
N LEU A 212 -3.32 14.75 -14.25
CA LEU A 212 -4.01 13.51 -13.88
C LEU A 212 -5.32 13.34 -14.65
N ARG A 213 -6.14 14.39 -14.78
CA ARG A 213 -7.36 14.36 -15.61
C ARG A 213 -7.04 13.92 -17.03
N LYS A 214 -6.04 14.54 -17.67
CA LYS A 214 -5.64 14.20 -19.04
C LYS A 214 -5.22 12.73 -19.17
N ALA A 215 -4.41 12.24 -18.22
CA ALA A 215 -3.96 10.84 -18.21
C ALA A 215 -5.13 9.85 -18.02
N ILE A 216 -6.05 10.15 -17.09
CA ILE A 216 -7.24 9.32 -16.88
C ILE A 216 -8.10 9.29 -18.15
N LEU A 217 -8.47 10.44 -18.70
CA LEU A 217 -9.31 10.50 -19.90
C LEU A 217 -8.64 9.77 -21.07
N GLY A 218 -7.34 9.98 -21.29
CA GLY A 218 -6.58 9.27 -22.32
C GLY A 218 -6.59 7.74 -22.15
N ALA A 219 -6.44 7.25 -20.91
CA ALA A 219 -6.52 5.82 -20.62
C ALA A 219 -7.94 5.26 -20.85
N MET A 220 -8.97 6.01 -20.46
CA MET A 220 -10.37 5.59 -20.63
C MET A 220 -10.81 5.59 -22.09
N THR A 221 -10.46 6.63 -22.87
CA THR A 221 -10.74 6.68 -24.30
C THR A 221 -10.07 5.53 -25.05
N LYS A 222 -8.81 5.20 -24.72
CA LYS A 222 -8.15 4.00 -25.25
C LYS A 222 -8.93 2.74 -24.88
N ALA A 223 -9.32 2.58 -23.62
CA ALA A 223 -10.09 1.41 -23.16
C ALA A 223 -11.47 1.25 -23.83
N CYS A 224 -12.09 2.34 -24.30
CA CYS A 224 -13.34 2.33 -25.04
C CYS A 224 -13.16 1.92 -26.52
N ASN A 225 -12.07 2.36 -27.14
CA ASN A 225 -11.87 2.31 -28.60
C ASN A 225 -10.96 1.17 -29.07
N ASP A 226 -9.99 0.77 -28.24
CA ASP A 226 -8.93 -0.15 -28.65
C ASP A 226 -9.23 -1.56 -28.12
N GLY A 227 -9.50 -2.49 -29.04
CA GLY A 227 -9.70 -3.91 -28.73
C GLY A 227 -8.48 -4.60 -28.12
N SER A 228 -7.29 -3.98 -28.22
CA SER A 228 -6.05 -4.47 -27.61
C SER A 228 -5.83 -3.97 -26.17
N THR A 229 -6.67 -3.05 -25.67
CA THR A 229 -6.50 -2.54 -24.29
C THR A 229 -6.79 -3.63 -23.25
N THR A 230 -5.81 -3.90 -22.40
CA THR A 230 -5.89 -4.93 -21.34
C THR A 230 -6.58 -4.45 -20.05
N LEU A 231 -7.11 -3.21 -20.01
CA LEU A 231 -7.83 -2.67 -18.86
C LEU A 231 -9.20 -3.35 -18.68
N GLN A 232 -9.35 -4.20 -17.68
CA GLN A 232 -10.62 -4.86 -17.37
C GLN A 232 -11.66 -3.88 -16.79
N PRO A 233 -12.97 -4.17 -16.86
CA PRO A 233 -14.02 -3.31 -16.31
C PRO A 233 -13.79 -2.94 -14.84
N ALA A 234 -13.22 -3.84 -14.05
CA ALA A 234 -12.83 -3.58 -12.67
C ALA A 234 -11.74 -2.48 -12.56
N HIS A 235 -10.72 -2.53 -13.41
CA HIS A 235 -9.68 -1.49 -13.46
C HIS A 235 -10.26 -0.13 -13.87
N VAL A 236 -11.13 -0.12 -14.88
CA VAL A 236 -11.83 1.10 -15.33
C VAL A 236 -12.63 1.71 -14.16
N LYS A 237 -13.36 0.88 -13.42
CA LYS A 237 -14.11 1.31 -12.23
C LYS A 237 -13.20 1.94 -11.18
N ASP A 238 -12.04 1.35 -10.90
CA ASP A 238 -11.12 1.87 -9.89
C ASP A 238 -10.45 3.17 -10.34
N ILE A 239 -10.14 3.33 -11.63
CA ILE A 239 -9.64 4.59 -12.20
C ILE A 239 -10.72 5.69 -12.12
N LEU A 240 -12.00 5.38 -12.35
CA LEU A 240 -13.09 6.34 -12.16
C LEU A 240 -13.29 6.72 -10.69
N LYS A 241 -13.08 5.80 -9.74
CA LYS A 241 -13.07 6.13 -8.30
C LYS A 241 -11.94 7.10 -7.97
N LEU A 242 -10.75 6.90 -8.53
CA LEU A 242 -9.65 7.84 -8.40
C LEU A 242 -10.06 9.22 -8.91
N ALA A 243 -10.61 9.31 -10.12
CA ALA A 243 -11.08 10.58 -10.68
C ALA A 243 -12.07 11.29 -9.74
N LEU A 244 -13.04 10.57 -9.18
CA LEU A 244 -14.02 11.12 -8.26
C LEU A 244 -13.38 11.63 -6.95
N VAL A 245 -12.41 10.90 -6.39
CA VAL A 245 -11.68 11.33 -5.19
C VAL A 245 -10.81 12.56 -5.50
N ALA A 246 -10.11 12.55 -6.63
CA ALA A 246 -9.27 13.66 -7.07
C ALA A 246 -10.10 14.94 -7.34
N ALA A 247 -11.26 14.82 -7.98
CA ALA A 247 -12.20 15.92 -8.18
C ALA A 247 -12.72 16.49 -6.84
N ARG A 248 -13.02 15.62 -5.86
CA ARG A 248 -13.38 16.03 -4.49
C ARG A 248 -12.26 16.83 -3.81
N GLN A 249 -11.02 16.35 -3.90
CA GLN A 249 -9.88 17.05 -3.31
C GLN A 249 -9.65 18.40 -4.00
N THR A 250 -9.77 18.45 -5.33
CA THR A 250 -9.66 19.71 -6.08
C THR A 250 -10.74 20.71 -5.65
N LYS A 251 -11.98 20.27 -5.49
CA LYS A 251 -13.09 21.13 -5.03
C LYS A 251 -12.86 21.72 -3.64
N ARG A 252 -12.09 21.06 -2.76
CA ARG A 252 -11.77 21.56 -1.42
C ARG A 252 -10.76 22.71 -1.43
N ILE A 253 -9.89 22.76 -2.45
CA ILE A 253 -8.80 23.73 -2.54
C ILE A 253 -9.04 24.82 -3.59
N ALA A 254 -9.95 24.58 -4.54
CA ALA A 254 -10.31 25.53 -5.57
C ALA A 254 -11.03 26.75 -4.96
N GLU A 255 -10.73 27.95 -5.45
CA GLU A 255 -11.31 29.20 -4.96
C GLU A 255 -12.75 29.37 -5.40
N ASN A 256 -13.03 28.94 -6.63
CA ASN A 256 -14.28 29.19 -7.30
C ASN A 256 -14.61 28.07 -8.30
N ALA A 257 -15.86 28.09 -8.78
CA ALA A 257 -16.36 27.09 -9.71
C ALA A 257 -15.64 27.13 -11.08
N ASN A 258 -15.10 28.30 -11.47
CA ASN A 258 -14.39 28.45 -12.73
C ASN A 258 -13.04 27.72 -12.69
N GLU A 259 -12.26 27.88 -11.62
CA GLU A 259 -10.99 27.17 -11.44
C GLU A 259 -11.20 25.65 -11.44
N LEU A 260 -12.21 25.17 -10.70
CA LEU A 260 -12.59 23.76 -10.69
C LEU A 260 -12.98 23.25 -12.08
N SER A 261 -13.73 24.05 -12.85
CA SER A 261 -14.16 23.71 -14.21
C SER A 261 -13.00 23.71 -15.20
N THR A 262 -12.05 24.63 -15.06
CA THR A 262 -10.82 24.66 -15.88
C THR A 262 -9.97 23.41 -15.65
N VAL A 263 -9.81 23.02 -14.37
CA VAL A 263 -9.01 21.84 -13.99
C VAL A 263 -9.68 20.54 -14.41
N TRP A 264 -11.00 20.39 -14.28
CA TRP A 264 -11.67 19.09 -14.52
C TRP A 264 -12.45 18.96 -15.82
N GLN A 265 -12.77 20.07 -16.51
CA GLN A 265 -13.49 20.11 -17.79
C GLN A 265 -14.71 19.16 -17.83
N PRO A 266 -15.85 19.54 -17.22
CA PRO A 266 -17.02 18.67 -17.10
C PRO A 266 -17.52 18.08 -18.42
N SER A 267 -17.39 18.80 -19.54
CA SER A 267 -17.74 18.32 -20.89
C SER A 267 -17.08 17.00 -21.25
N ASN A 268 -15.78 16.85 -20.95
CA ASN A 268 -15.01 15.66 -21.30
C ASN A 268 -15.53 14.41 -20.56
N TRP A 269 -16.09 14.58 -19.36
CA TRP A 269 -16.68 13.49 -18.58
C TRP A 269 -18.06 13.08 -19.12
N THR A 270 -18.82 14.04 -19.64
CA THR A 270 -20.07 13.76 -20.37
C THR A 270 -19.79 13.00 -21.66
N GLU A 271 -18.79 13.43 -22.43
CA GLU A 271 -18.33 12.74 -23.64
C GLU A 271 -17.86 11.32 -23.33
N LEU A 272 -17.05 11.15 -22.27
CA LEU A 272 -16.60 9.83 -21.83
C LEU A 272 -17.78 8.94 -21.40
N SER A 273 -18.78 9.50 -20.70
CA SER A 273 -19.99 8.74 -20.34
C SER A 273 -20.71 8.20 -21.59
N ASN A 274 -20.78 8.99 -22.65
CA ASN A 274 -21.41 8.58 -23.91
C ASN A 274 -20.56 7.53 -24.63
N ALA A 275 -19.24 7.73 -24.70
CA ALA A 275 -18.32 6.75 -25.28
C ALA A 275 -18.38 5.39 -24.56
N LEU A 276 -18.49 5.39 -23.23
CA LEU A 276 -18.69 4.16 -22.44
C LEU A 276 -20.03 3.47 -22.73
N ALA A 277 -21.08 4.23 -23.05
CA ALA A 277 -22.39 3.68 -23.42
C ALA A 277 -22.40 3.07 -24.83
N SER A 278 -21.59 3.61 -25.72
CA SER A 278 -21.45 3.12 -27.11
C SER A 278 -20.41 2.01 -27.26
N SER A 279 -19.52 1.82 -26.28
CA SER A 279 -18.44 0.82 -26.37
C SER A 279 -18.98 -0.60 -26.23
N ASP A 280 -18.77 -1.46 -27.23
CA ASP A 280 -19.24 -2.85 -27.21
C ASP A 280 -18.75 -3.66 -26.00
N ARG A 281 -17.56 -3.32 -25.51
CA ARG A 281 -16.90 -3.99 -24.39
C ARG A 281 -17.40 -3.52 -23.03
N LEU A 282 -17.75 -2.24 -22.89
CA LEU A 282 -18.05 -1.61 -21.60
C LEU A 282 -19.50 -1.18 -21.44
N LYS A 283 -20.32 -1.21 -22.51
CA LYS A 283 -21.74 -0.78 -22.49
C LYS A 283 -22.60 -1.50 -21.47
N GLY A 284 -22.31 -2.77 -21.17
CA GLY A 284 -23.02 -3.54 -20.14
C GLY A 284 -22.75 -3.06 -18.71
N SER A 285 -21.73 -2.23 -18.49
CA SER A 285 -21.34 -1.72 -17.18
C SER A 285 -21.91 -0.32 -16.92
N VAL A 286 -23.24 -0.23 -16.80
CA VAL A 286 -23.97 1.05 -16.58
C VAL A 286 -23.44 1.84 -15.37
N GLY A 287 -22.91 1.14 -14.36
CA GLY A 287 -22.26 1.78 -13.20
C GLY A 287 -21.06 2.67 -13.54
N LEU A 288 -20.35 2.41 -14.65
CA LEU A 288 -19.23 3.25 -15.10
C LEU A 288 -19.74 4.60 -15.63
N GLN A 289 -20.83 4.58 -16.41
CA GLN A 289 -21.49 5.79 -16.92
C GLN A 289 -22.03 6.63 -15.75
N ALA A 290 -22.63 5.97 -14.75
CA ALA A 290 -23.12 6.63 -13.54
C ALA A 290 -21.98 7.34 -12.78
N MET A 291 -20.77 6.77 -12.71
CA MET A 291 -19.62 7.42 -12.09
C MET A 291 -19.16 8.68 -12.84
N CYS A 292 -19.15 8.66 -14.18
CA CYS A 292 -18.86 9.88 -14.96
C CYS A 292 -19.90 10.97 -14.68
N LYS A 293 -21.19 10.61 -14.64
CA LYS A 293 -22.27 11.54 -14.28
C LYS A 293 -22.12 12.10 -12.86
N GLN A 294 -21.70 11.28 -11.89
CA GLN A 294 -21.41 11.73 -10.53
C GLN A 294 -20.25 12.76 -10.48
N ILE A 295 -19.22 12.57 -11.30
CA ILE A 295 -18.13 13.55 -11.43
C ILE A 295 -18.68 14.86 -11.99
N VAL A 296 -19.46 14.83 -13.08
CA VAL A 296 -20.07 16.02 -13.66
C VAL A 296 -20.95 16.77 -12.64
N GLN A 297 -21.82 16.05 -11.92
CA GLN A 297 -22.66 16.63 -10.88
C GLN A 297 -21.85 17.28 -9.76
N LEU A 298 -20.75 16.65 -9.34
CA LEU A 298 -19.86 17.19 -8.31
C LEU A 298 -19.23 18.52 -8.73
N LEU A 299 -18.86 18.63 -10.01
CA LEU A 299 -18.23 19.81 -10.59
C LEU A 299 -19.23 20.96 -10.82
N GLN A 300 -20.49 20.63 -11.12
CA GLN A 300 -21.57 21.61 -11.34
C GLN A 300 -22.21 22.11 -10.04
N ASN A 301 -22.24 21.29 -8.99
CA ASN A 301 -22.82 21.67 -7.70
C ASN A 301 -21.94 22.72 -7.01
N SER A 302 -22.39 23.97 -7.04
CA SER A 302 -21.71 25.19 -6.58
C SER A 302 -21.57 25.33 -5.06
N ASN A 303 -22.00 24.35 -4.26
CA ASN A 303 -21.70 24.30 -2.83
C ASN A 303 -20.21 23.99 -2.61
N ILE A 304 -19.36 25.02 -2.78
CA ILE A 304 -17.97 25.04 -2.33
C ILE A 304 -18.04 25.25 -0.82
N ALA A 305 -17.71 24.20 -0.07
CA ALA A 305 -17.87 24.19 1.37
C ALA A 305 -16.97 25.24 2.02
N LYS A 306 -17.56 26.31 2.56
CA LYS A 306 -16.91 27.14 3.58
C LYS A 306 -16.71 26.28 4.82
N SER A 307 -15.46 26.08 5.21
CA SER A 307 -15.07 25.49 6.49
C SER A 307 -15.57 26.38 7.64
N THR A 308 -16.69 26.03 8.26
CA THR A 308 -17.05 26.54 9.59
C THR A 308 -16.86 25.42 10.60
N ALA A 309 -15.84 25.58 11.46
CA ALA A 309 -15.73 24.89 12.72
C ALA A 309 -17.02 25.12 13.53
N LYS A 310 -17.68 24.04 13.95
CA LYS A 310 -18.71 24.08 14.98
C LYS A 310 -18.39 23.07 16.07
N THR A 311 -17.87 23.65 17.14
CA THR A 311 -18.10 23.33 18.54
C THR A 311 -19.18 22.28 18.80
N ALA A 312 -18.76 21.21 19.47
CA ALA A 312 -19.64 20.36 20.22
C ALA A 312 -20.13 21.14 21.45
N ASP A 313 -21.44 21.32 21.57
CA ASP A 313 -22.04 21.41 22.89
C ASP A 313 -23.38 20.66 22.89
N LYS A 314 -23.57 19.90 23.96
CA LYS A 314 -24.69 18.98 24.20
C LYS A 314 -25.77 19.77 24.95
N PRO A 315 -27.02 19.28 25.02
CA PRO A 315 -27.36 18.62 26.27
C PRO A 315 -28.28 17.40 26.13
N LYS A 316 -28.14 16.51 27.11
CA LYS A 316 -29.03 15.38 27.40
C LYS A 316 -30.33 15.88 28.04
N THR A 317 -31.45 15.24 27.72
CA THR A 317 -32.55 15.02 28.68
C THR A 317 -33.23 13.68 28.38
N LYS A 318 -33.26 12.82 29.41
CA LYS A 318 -34.22 11.72 29.63
C LYS A 318 -35.62 12.35 29.86
N GLU A 319 -36.79 11.71 29.81
CA GLU A 319 -37.26 10.38 30.22
C GLU A 319 -38.72 10.27 29.67
N GLU A 320 -39.11 9.14 29.08
CA GLU A 320 -40.07 8.15 29.59
C GLU A 320 -41.54 8.30 29.13
N ALA A 321 -42.05 7.22 28.52
CA ALA A 321 -43.42 6.74 28.73
C ALA A 321 -43.42 5.21 28.62
N ALA A 322 -43.66 4.56 29.76
CA ALA A 322 -43.94 3.13 29.96
C ALA A 322 -45.20 2.68 29.18
N SER A 323 -45.46 1.42 28.86
CA SER A 323 -45.65 0.26 29.75
C SER A 323 -45.94 -0.97 28.85
N THR A 324 -45.50 -2.20 29.12
CA THR A 324 -46.03 -3.15 30.12
C THR A 324 -45.10 -4.39 30.11
N THR A 325 -44.51 -4.81 31.24
CA THR A 325 -45.01 -5.84 32.18
C THR A 325 -45.11 -7.23 31.50
N LYS A 326 -44.42 -8.33 31.87
CA LYS A 326 -44.02 -8.84 33.19
C LYS A 326 -43.07 -10.05 33.01
N ARG A 327 -41.96 -10.05 33.78
CA ARG A 327 -41.39 -11.11 34.66
C ARG A 327 -41.21 -12.55 34.07
N LYS A 328 -40.16 -13.31 34.39
CA LYS A 328 -39.38 -13.35 35.65
C LYS A 328 -38.06 -14.14 35.44
N ALA A 329 -36.96 -13.51 35.88
CA ALA A 329 -35.82 -14.02 36.65
C ALA A 329 -35.09 -15.30 36.19
N ALA A 330 -33.77 -15.27 35.93
CA ALA A 330 -32.66 -15.00 36.88
C ALA A 330 -32.52 -16.17 37.89
N ASP A 331 -31.35 -16.64 38.28
CA ASP A 331 -30.02 -16.02 38.30
C ASP A 331 -28.99 -17.11 38.69
N ARG A 332 -27.71 -16.87 38.35
CA ARG A 332 -26.49 -17.13 39.18
C ARG A 332 -26.17 -18.57 39.65
N GLU A 333 -24.92 -18.96 39.93
CA GLU A 333 -23.63 -18.29 40.14
C GLU A 333 -22.49 -19.32 39.93
N GLU A 334 -21.27 -18.81 40.04
CA GLU A 334 -19.93 -19.42 40.24
C GLU A 334 -19.93 -20.83 40.90
N ASP A 335 -18.96 -21.73 40.70
CA ASP A 335 -17.51 -21.59 40.86
C ASP A 335 -16.84 -22.96 40.54
N GLY A 336 -15.52 -22.97 40.39
CA GLY A 336 -14.66 -24.04 40.92
C GLY A 336 -14.54 -25.41 40.21
N ASP A 337 -13.32 -25.62 39.69
CA ASP A 337 -12.44 -26.74 40.07
C ASP A 337 -12.34 -28.03 39.21
N GLU A 338 -11.11 -28.54 39.30
CA GLU A 338 -10.34 -29.60 38.66
C GLU A 338 -11.02 -30.88 38.11
N GLY A 339 -10.41 -31.41 37.04
CA GLY A 339 -9.87 -32.77 37.11
C GLY A 339 -10.44 -33.86 36.18
N VAL A 340 -9.59 -34.28 35.23
CA VAL A 340 -9.21 -35.67 34.94
C VAL A 340 -10.19 -36.62 34.17
N THR A 341 -9.65 -37.19 33.07
CA THR A 341 -9.98 -38.48 32.38
C THR A 341 -11.35 -38.61 31.71
N ASP A 342 -11.61 -39.45 30.72
CA ASP A 342 -10.91 -40.29 29.74
C ASP A 342 -12.05 -40.85 28.85
N GLY A 343 -11.75 -41.25 27.62
CA GLY A 343 -12.48 -42.37 27.01
C GLY A 343 -13.70 -42.06 26.14
N GLY A 344 -13.50 -42.18 24.81
CA GLY A 344 -14.22 -43.24 24.09
C GLY A 344 -15.31 -42.88 23.07
N LYS A 345 -14.85 -42.66 21.83
CA LYS A 345 -15.26 -43.38 20.59
C LYS A 345 -16.68 -43.25 19.97
N LYS A 346 -16.62 -43.19 18.62
CA LYS A 346 -17.57 -43.58 17.54
C LYS A 346 -18.59 -42.52 17.12
N ALA A 347 -18.93 -42.31 15.83
CA ALA A 347 -18.65 -43.03 14.59
C ALA A 347 -18.80 -42.12 13.34
N LYS A 348 -18.10 -42.51 12.27
CA LYS A 348 -18.22 -42.02 10.88
C LYS A 348 -19.63 -42.18 10.31
N ARG A 349 -20.05 -41.25 9.43
CA ARG A 349 -20.97 -41.57 8.33
C ARG A 349 -20.68 -40.76 7.07
N LYS A 350 -20.44 -41.49 5.98
CA LYS A 350 -20.19 -41.05 4.59
C LYS A 350 -21.45 -41.38 3.77
N LYS A 351 -21.94 -40.48 2.92
CA LYS A 351 -22.88 -40.76 1.80
C LYS A 351 -22.61 -39.69 0.73
N ALA A 352 -22.03 -40.02 -0.43
CA ALA A 352 -22.52 -40.81 -1.58
C ALA A 352 -23.13 -39.89 -2.65
N ARG A 353 -22.51 -39.87 -3.84
CA ARG A 353 -22.95 -39.19 -5.06
C ARG A 353 -23.32 -40.29 -6.06
N LYS A 354 -24.57 -40.28 -6.54
CA LYS A 354 -25.10 -41.22 -7.55
C LYS A 354 -24.88 -40.66 -8.95
N ALA A 355 -24.43 -41.52 -9.86
CA ALA A 355 -24.42 -41.30 -11.31
C ALA A 355 -25.79 -41.64 -11.90
N GLN A 356 -26.12 -41.01 -13.03
CA GLN A 356 -27.34 -41.25 -13.80
C GLN A 356 -26.92 -41.57 -15.24
N SER A 357 -27.43 -42.70 -15.75
CA SER A 357 -27.21 -43.24 -17.09
C SER A 357 -28.51 -43.16 -17.85
N CYS A 358 -28.44 -42.78 -19.12
CA CYS A 358 -29.06 -43.47 -20.25
C CYS A 358 -28.21 -43.19 -21.49
#